data_AF-A0A3M1ENX8-F1
#
_entry.id   AF-A0A3M1ENX8-F1
#
_cell.length_a   1.000
_cell.length_b   1.000
_cell.length_c   1.000
_cell.angle_alpha   90.00
_cell.angle_beta   90.00
_cell.angle_gamma   90.00
#
_symmetry.space_group_name_H-M   'P 1'
#
loop_
_entity.id
_entity.type
_entity.pdbx_description
1 polymer ?
#
loop_
_entity_poly.entity_id
_entity_poly.type
_entity_poly.pdbx_seq_one_letter_code
_entity_poly.pdbx_strand_id
1 'polypeptide(L)'
;MTLLPTLPRTKFLIPRPHPGTISRPHLVEELERHSGKRLILISTPPGYGKTTLLAEFARSTALPTTWCQLDATDSDPINFLTSFIQGLQHVRNQPEGRVNKPGLAALALLENSPDGAMTTVTRRALTVLINELVECMQGTWMVILEDYHEITNPAVHELVDHLVENAPPDLT
;
A
#
# COMPACT_ATOMS: atom_id res chain seq x y z
N MET A 1 -20.67 -11.44 11.10
CA MET A 1 -20.17 -11.36 9.72
C MET A 1 -20.03 -9.90 9.41
N THR A 2 -18.79 -9.44 9.33
CA THR A 2 -18.47 -8.04 9.05
C THR A 2 -18.36 -7.89 7.55
N LEU A 3 -19.20 -7.05 6.95
CA LEU A 3 -19.05 -6.73 5.53
C LEU A 3 -17.82 -5.84 5.35
N LEU A 4 -16.88 -6.28 4.52
CA LEU A 4 -15.74 -5.44 4.15
C LEU A 4 -16.21 -4.22 3.36
N PRO A 5 -15.51 -3.08 3.48
CA PRO A 5 -15.85 -1.89 2.71
C PRO A 5 -15.72 -2.13 1.21
N THR A 6 -16.69 -1.62 0.45
CA THR A 6 -16.54 -1.51 -1.01
C THR A 6 -15.75 -0.25 -1.32
N LEU A 7 -14.56 -0.41 -1.89
CA LEU A 7 -13.63 0.69 -2.13
C LEU A 7 -13.71 1.19 -3.58
N PRO A 8 -13.69 2.50 -3.82
CA PRO A 8 -13.62 3.03 -5.17
C PRO A 8 -12.25 2.73 -5.78
N ARG A 9 -12.21 2.21 -7.01
CA ARG A 9 -10.95 1.91 -7.71
C ARG A 9 -10.02 3.12 -7.86
N THR A 10 -10.57 4.33 -7.82
CA THR A 10 -9.80 5.58 -7.88
C THR A 10 -8.81 5.72 -6.73
N LYS A 11 -9.07 5.09 -5.58
CA LYS A 11 -8.15 5.02 -4.43
C LYS A 11 -6.80 4.41 -4.76
N PHE A 12 -6.76 3.57 -5.81
CA PHE A 12 -5.57 2.85 -6.24
C PHE A 12 -4.94 3.41 -7.52
N LEU A 13 -5.48 4.50 -8.06
CA LEU A 13 -4.96 5.11 -9.28
C LEU A 13 -3.89 6.14 -8.94
N ILE A 14 -2.77 6.08 -9.67
CA ILE A 14 -1.73 7.09 -9.56
C ILE A 14 -2.29 8.43 -10.09
N PRO A 15 -2.30 9.51 -9.28
CA PRO A 15 -2.90 10.79 -9.65
C PRO A 15 -2.31 11.36 -10.94
N ARG A 16 -3.15 11.73 -11.90
CA ARG A 16 -2.70 12.28 -13.19
C ARG A 16 -1.95 13.60 -12.96
N PRO A 17 -0.83 13.83 -13.67
CA PRO A 17 -0.14 15.11 -13.60
C PRO A 17 -1.07 16.23 -14.08
N HIS A 18 -1.08 17.35 -13.36
CA HIS A 18 -1.85 18.52 -13.75
C HIS A 18 -1.12 19.28 -14.86
N PRO A 19 -1.83 19.94 -15.78
CA PRO A 19 -1.21 20.89 -16.70
C PRO A 19 -0.42 21.94 -15.91
N GLY A 20 0.87 22.10 -16.22
CA GLY A 20 1.77 23.01 -15.50
C GLY A 20 2.55 22.37 -14.34
N THR A 21 2.43 21.06 -14.11
CA THR A 21 3.35 20.33 -13.21
C THR A 21 4.79 20.48 -13.69
N ILE A 22 5.65 20.97 -12.80
CA ILE A 22 7.10 21.08 -13.04
C ILE A 22 7.76 19.79 -12.55
N SER A 23 8.44 19.09 -13.45
CA SER A 23 9.22 17.88 -13.16
C SER A 23 10.37 18.19 -12.20
N ARG A 24 10.64 17.26 -11.27
CA ARG A 24 11.72 17.38 -10.28
C ARG A 24 12.67 16.19 -10.36
N PRO A 25 13.45 16.04 -11.45
CA PRO A 25 14.23 14.84 -11.73
C PRO A 25 15.23 14.52 -10.63
N HIS A 26 15.88 15.53 -10.04
CA HIS A 26 16.83 15.35 -8.94
C HIS A 26 16.20 14.70 -7.68
N LEU A 27 14.93 14.96 -7.40
CA LEU A 27 14.21 14.33 -6.27
C LEU A 27 13.75 12.92 -6.64
N VAL A 28 13.35 12.70 -7.90
CA VAL A 28 13.02 11.36 -8.40
C VAL A 28 14.25 10.45 -8.32
N GLU A 29 15.41 10.93 -8.79
CA GLU A 29 16.68 10.21 -8.68
C GLU A 29 17.07 9.95 -7.22
N GLU A 30 16.76 10.86 -6.29
CA GLU A 30 17.00 10.64 -4.86
C GLU A 30 16.12 9.51 -4.31
N LEU A 31 14.85 9.44 -4.73
CA LEU A 31 13.97 8.32 -4.36
C LEU A 31 14.45 7.00 -4.98
N GLU A 32 14.90 7.03 -6.23
CA GLU A 32 15.49 5.86 -6.91
C GLU A 32 16.74 5.34 -6.18
N ARG A 33 17.63 6.23 -5.74
CA ARG A 33 18.80 5.84 -4.92
C ARG A 33 18.43 5.12 -3.63
N HIS A 34 17.23 5.37 -3.10
CA HIS A 34 16.73 4.79 -1.86
C HIS A 34 15.73 3.66 -2.08
N SER A 35 15.42 3.26 -3.31
CA SER A 35 14.40 2.23 -3.61
C SER A 35 14.73 0.84 -3.06
N GLY A 36 15.98 0.60 -2.64
CA GLY A 36 16.38 -0.62 -1.93
C GLY A 36 16.15 -0.57 -0.41
N LYS A 37 15.67 0.55 0.14
CA LYS A 37 15.31 0.66 1.56
C LYS A 37 13.95 0.01 1.80
N ARG A 38 13.73 -0.51 3.00
CA ARG A 38 12.48 -1.18 3.33
C ARG A 38 11.29 -0.24 3.46
N LEU A 39 11.54 0.98 3.92
CA LEU A 39 10.55 2.02 4.13
C LEU A 39 11.20 3.36 3.78
N ILE A 40 10.49 4.17 2.99
CA ILE A 40 10.87 5.54 2.68
C ILE A 40 9.76 6.46 3.17
N LEU A 41 10.07 7.30 4.16
CA LEU A 41 9.11 8.28 4.69
C LEU A 41 9.36 9.64 4.03
N ILE A 42 8.35 10.15 3.32
CA ILE A 42 8.35 11.52 2.79
C ILE A 42 7.39 12.37 3.62
N SER A 43 7.95 13.32 4.38
CA SER A 43 7.18 14.28 5.18
C SER A 43 7.44 15.70 4.70
N THR A 44 6.36 16.39 4.32
CA THR A 44 6.38 17.80 3.91
C THR A 44 5.08 18.46 4.36
N PRO A 45 5.04 19.80 4.56
CA PRO A 45 3.77 20.50 4.73
C PRO A 45 2.86 20.33 3.50
N PRO A 46 1.54 20.56 3.64
CA PRO A 46 0.60 20.54 2.53
C PRO A 46 1.02 21.52 1.41
N GLY A 47 0.79 21.14 0.16
CA GLY A 47 1.08 21.99 -1.00
C GLY A 47 2.54 21.97 -1.50
N TYR A 48 3.46 21.27 -0.84
CA TYR A 48 4.87 21.18 -1.28
C TYR A 48 5.12 20.22 -2.46
N GLY A 49 4.07 19.57 -2.97
CA GLY A 49 4.16 18.71 -4.14
C GLY A 49 4.55 17.25 -3.85
N LYS A 50 4.37 16.76 -2.61
CA LYS A 50 4.61 15.34 -2.22
C LYS A 50 3.92 14.36 -3.17
N THR A 51 2.61 14.53 -3.36
CA THR A 51 1.79 13.72 -4.29
C THR A 51 2.33 13.79 -5.71
N THR A 52 2.70 14.99 -6.16
CA THR A 52 3.24 15.19 -7.51
C THR A 52 4.56 14.45 -7.71
N LEU A 53 5.48 14.57 -6.75
CA LEU A 53 6.77 13.85 -6.77
C LEU A 53 6.58 12.33 -6.75
N LEU A 54 5.76 11.82 -5.83
CA LEU A 54 5.46 10.40 -5.73
C LEU A 54 4.80 9.87 -7.01
N ALA A 55 3.88 10.63 -7.60
CA ALA A 55 3.20 10.24 -8.83
C ALA A 55 4.11 10.32 -10.08
N GLU A 56 5.11 11.19 -10.06
CA GLU A 56 6.18 11.26 -11.08
C GLU A 56 7.10 10.04 -10.95
N PHE A 57 7.64 9.79 -9.76
CA PHE A 57 8.49 8.64 -9.46
C PHE A 57 7.78 7.31 -9.73
N ALA A 58 6.53 7.19 -9.27
CA ALA A 58 5.71 6.04 -9.54
C ALA A 58 5.53 5.83 -11.04
N ARG A 59 5.57 6.83 -11.91
CA ARG A 59 5.45 6.65 -13.37
C ARG A 59 6.78 6.36 -14.06
N SER A 60 7.89 6.85 -13.53
CA SER A 60 9.22 6.62 -14.11
C SER A 60 9.73 5.20 -13.85
N THR A 61 9.34 4.61 -12.71
CA THR A 61 9.83 3.28 -12.33
C THR A 61 9.24 2.15 -13.17
N ALA A 62 10.10 1.18 -13.50
CA ALA A 62 9.71 -0.10 -14.10
C ALA A 62 9.19 -1.11 -13.06
N LEU A 63 9.36 -0.84 -11.76
CA LEU A 63 8.93 -1.76 -10.71
C LEU A 63 7.41 -1.96 -10.74
N PRO A 64 6.92 -3.18 -10.46
CA PRO A 64 5.54 -3.41 -10.09
C PRO A 64 5.15 -2.46 -8.95
N THR A 65 4.20 -1.57 -9.19
CA THR A 65 3.87 -0.47 -8.27
C THR A 65 2.41 -0.49 -7.88
N THR A 66 2.16 -0.44 -6.57
CA THR A 66 0.84 -0.24 -5.98
C THR A 66 0.74 1.18 -5.43
N TRP A 67 -0.36 1.87 -5.74
CA TRP A 67 -0.73 3.13 -5.08
C TRP A 67 -1.91 2.86 -4.17
N CYS A 68 -1.89 3.38 -2.95
CA CYS A 68 -3.02 3.36 -2.03
C CYS A 68 -3.17 4.74 -1.40
N GLN A 69 -4.21 5.47 -1.81
CA GLN A 69 -4.56 6.75 -1.20
C GLN A 69 -5.36 6.50 0.07
N LEU A 70 -4.79 6.78 1.24
CA LEU A 70 -5.47 6.59 2.52
C LEU A 70 -6.38 7.78 2.83
N ASP A 71 -7.44 7.50 3.58
CA ASP A 71 -8.34 8.51 4.14
C ASP A 71 -8.69 8.14 5.59
N ALA A 72 -9.43 9.00 6.29
CA ALA A 72 -9.77 8.82 7.69
C ALA A 72 -10.48 7.47 7.99
N THR A 73 -11.17 6.86 7.01
CA THR A 73 -11.84 5.57 7.20
C THR A 73 -10.87 4.40 7.29
N ASP A 74 -9.67 4.54 6.68
CA ASP A 74 -8.59 3.56 6.81
C ASP A 74 -7.91 3.60 8.17
N SER A 75 -8.27 4.55 9.04
CA SER A 75 -7.83 4.51 10.43
C SER A 75 -8.50 3.38 11.24
N ASP A 76 -9.44 2.63 10.65
CA ASP A 76 -9.89 1.35 11.17
C ASP A 76 -8.99 0.19 10.68
N PRO A 77 -8.51 -0.72 11.55
CA PRO A 77 -7.62 -1.82 11.16
C PRO A 77 -8.16 -2.79 10.09
N ILE A 78 -9.47 -3.08 10.06
CA ILE A 78 -10.05 -3.90 8.99
C ILE A 78 -10.04 -3.13 7.69
N ASN A 79 -10.47 -1.86 7.72
CA ASN A 79 -10.50 -1.02 6.52
C ASN A 79 -9.10 -0.84 5.95
N PHE A 80 -8.10 -0.55 6.79
CA PHE A 80 -6.70 -0.44 6.38
C PHE A 80 -6.23 -1.70 5.64
N LEU A 81 -6.35 -2.88 6.26
CA LEU A 81 -5.90 -4.13 5.64
C LEU A 81 -6.69 -4.44 4.36
N THR A 82 -7.99 -4.13 4.34
CA THR A 82 -8.81 -4.29 3.14
C THR A 82 -8.31 -3.40 2.00
N SER A 83 -8.07 -2.11 2.27
CA SER A 83 -7.50 -1.16 1.31
C SER A 83 -6.11 -1.57 0.86
N PHE A 84 -5.25 -2.01 1.77
CA PHE A 84 -3.90 -2.47 1.47
C PHE A 84 -3.92 -3.71 0.55
N ILE A 85 -4.70 -4.73 0.89
CA ILE A 85 -4.83 -5.95 0.09
C ILE A 85 -5.43 -5.63 -1.28
N GLN A 86 -6.52 -4.85 -1.34
CA GLN A 86 -7.11 -4.48 -2.63
C GLN A 86 -6.15 -3.63 -3.47
N GLY A 87 -5.32 -2.77 -2.85
CA GLY A 87 -4.26 -2.05 -3.53
C GLY A 87 -3.25 -2.99 -4.19
N LEU A 88 -2.79 -4.02 -3.46
CA LEU A 88 -1.88 -5.05 -3.99
C LEU A 88 -2.49 -5.87 -5.13
N GLN A 89 -3.81 -5.86 -5.29
CA GLN A 89 -4.51 -6.46 -6.43
C GLN A 89 -4.62 -5.51 -7.65
N HIS A 90 -4.22 -4.24 -7.51
CA HIS A 90 -4.25 -3.18 -8.53
C HIS A 90 -2.83 -2.70 -8.90
N VAL A 91 -1.88 -3.62 -9.00
CA VAL A 91 -0.48 -3.31 -9.31
C VAL A 91 -0.31 -2.93 -10.77
N ARG A 92 0.39 -1.82 -11.02
CA ARG A 92 0.83 -1.41 -12.36
C ARG A 92 2.18 -2.06 -12.69
N ASN A 93 2.49 -2.25 -13.97
CA ASN A 93 3.73 -2.87 -14.46
C ASN A 93 3.91 -4.34 -14.00
N GLN A 94 2.81 -5.10 -13.80
CA GLN A 94 2.94 -6.53 -13.57
C GLN A 94 3.48 -7.24 -14.83
N PRO A 95 4.31 -8.28 -14.68
CA PRO A 95 4.74 -9.14 -15.78
C PRO A 95 3.53 -9.69 -16.55
N GLU A 96 3.60 -9.67 -17.87
CA GLU A 96 2.52 -10.17 -18.73
C GLU A 96 2.15 -11.62 -18.42
N GLY A 97 0.85 -11.93 -18.42
CA GLY A 97 0.34 -13.30 -18.25
C GLY A 97 0.06 -13.75 -16.81
N ARG A 98 0.26 -12.89 -15.80
CA ARG A 98 -0.16 -13.18 -14.41
C ARG A 98 -1.16 -12.15 -13.91
N VAL A 99 -2.28 -12.66 -13.38
CA VAL A 99 -3.19 -11.89 -12.53
C VAL A 99 -3.01 -12.44 -11.13
N ASN A 100 -1.99 -11.95 -10.41
CA ASN A 100 -1.84 -12.29 -9.00
C ASN A 100 -2.85 -11.46 -8.22
N LYS A 101 -3.78 -12.14 -7.52
CA LYS A 101 -4.68 -11.52 -6.55
C LYS A 101 -4.24 -11.93 -5.14
N PRO A 102 -3.14 -11.38 -4.60
CA PRO A 102 -2.70 -11.72 -3.26
C PRO A 102 -3.76 -11.33 -2.22
N GLY A 103 -3.74 -12.02 -1.09
CA GLY A 103 -4.55 -11.66 0.08
C GLY A 103 -5.99 -12.16 0.05
N LEU A 104 -6.34 -13.14 -0.80
CA LEU A 104 -7.69 -13.70 -0.82
C LEU A 104 -7.99 -14.43 0.49
N ALA A 105 -7.02 -15.18 1.02
CA ALA A 105 -7.18 -15.86 2.30
C ALA A 105 -7.22 -14.86 3.46
N ALA A 106 -6.37 -13.82 3.41
CA ALA A 106 -6.40 -12.73 4.39
C ALA A 106 -7.75 -11.99 4.40
N LEU A 107 -8.32 -11.63 3.24
CA LEU A 107 -9.64 -10.98 3.13
C LEU A 107 -10.75 -11.86 3.70
N ALA A 108 -10.74 -13.16 3.39
CA ALA A 108 -11.72 -14.09 3.93
C ALA A 108 -11.68 -14.17 5.46
N LEU A 109 -10.50 -14.02 6.09
CA LEU A 109 -10.39 -13.95 7.55
C LEU A 109 -11.01 -12.66 8.11
N LEU A 110 -10.84 -11.53 7.43
CA LEU A 110 -11.40 -10.25 7.84
C LEU A 110 -12.94 -10.24 7.72
N GLU A 111 -13.50 -10.79 6.63
CA GLU A 111 -14.96 -10.92 6.41
C GLU A 111 -15.66 -11.75 7.49
N ASN A 112 -14.99 -12.81 7.93
CA ASN A 112 -15.53 -13.77 8.90
C ASN A 112 -15.16 -13.42 10.35
N SER A 113 -14.66 -12.20 10.60
CA SER A 113 -14.34 -11.76 11.96
C SER A 113 -15.57 -11.79 12.87
N PRO A 114 -15.51 -12.44 14.04
CA PRO A 114 -16.51 -12.24 15.08
C PRO A 114 -16.35 -10.87 15.74
N ASP A 115 -17.46 -10.31 16.21
CA ASP A 115 -17.46 -9.02 16.91
C ASP A 115 -16.59 -9.09 18.17
N GLY A 116 -15.71 -8.10 18.37
CA GLY A 116 -14.86 -7.99 19.55
C GLY A 116 -13.50 -8.71 19.49
N ALA A 117 -13.18 -9.44 18.41
CA ALA A 117 -11.87 -10.12 18.23
C ALA A 117 -10.91 -9.37 17.28
N MET A 118 -11.15 -8.07 17.07
CA MET A 118 -10.55 -7.26 16.01
C MET A 118 -9.03 -7.39 15.91
N THR A 119 -8.30 -7.12 16.99
CA THR A 119 -6.83 -7.10 17.01
C THR A 119 -6.23 -8.47 16.67
N THR A 120 -6.82 -9.56 17.15
CA THR A 120 -6.33 -10.91 16.86
C THR A 120 -6.59 -11.29 15.41
N VAL A 121 -7.75 -10.93 14.87
CA VAL A 121 -8.11 -11.23 13.48
C VAL A 121 -7.26 -10.43 12.50
N THR A 122 -7.05 -9.13 12.73
CA THR A 122 -6.23 -8.30 11.83
C THR A 122 -4.77 -8.73 11.84
N ARG A 123 -4.20 -9.05 13.01
CA ARG A 123 -2.83 -9.58 13.10
C ARG A 123 -2.71 -10.92 12.36
N ARG A 124 -3.66 -11.84 12.53
CA ARG A 124 -3.67 -13.12 11.83
C ARG A 124 -3.81 -12.95 10.31
N ALA A 125 -4.71 -12.06 9.87
CA ALA A 125 -4.90 -11.75 8.46
C ALA A 125 -3.63 -11.16 7.84
N LEU A 126 -2.94 -10.26 8.54
CA LEU A 126 -1.66 -9.71 8.11
C LEU A 126 -0.58 -10.80 7.97
N THR A 127 -0.46 -11.71 8.95
CA THR A 127 0.47 -12.85 8.84
C THR A 127 0.15 -13.73 7.63
N VAL A 128 -1.13 -14.02 7.38
CA VAL A 128 -1.55 -14.79 6.20
C VAL A 128 -1.21 -14.05 4.91
N LEU A 129 -1.47 -12.75 4.84
CA LEU A 129 -1.10 -11.91 3.71
C LEU A 129 0.40 -11.95 3.43
N ILE A 130 1.24 -11.82 4.46
CA ILE A 130 2.70 -11.88 4.32
C ILE A 130 3.12 -13.21 3.68
N ASN A 131 2.55 -14.33 4.13
CA ASN A 131 2.84 -15.64 3.56
C ASN A 131 2.37 -15.73 2.08
N GLU A 132 1.16 -15.25 1.77
CA GLU A 132 0.66 -15.18 0.38
C GLU A 132 1.60 -14.35 -0.51
N LEU A 133 2.15 -13.25 0.01
CA LEU A 133 3.10 -12.40 -0.70
C LEU A 133 4.44 -13.10 -0.95
N VAL A 134 4.99 -13.85 0.01
CA VAL A 134 6.20 -14.66 -0.20
C VAL A 134 6.01 -15.65 -1.36
N GLU A 135 4.84 -16.25 -1.48
CA GLU A 135 4.56 -17.26 -2.50
C GLU A 135 4.33 -16.68 -3.91
N CYS A 136 3.75 -15.48 -3.99
CA CYS A 136 3.31 -14.91 -5.27
C CYS A 136 4.20 -13.80 -5.83
N MET A 137 4.98 -13.10 -4.99
CA MET A 137 5.82 -12.00 -5.43
C MET A 137 7.03 -12.52 -6.23
N GLN A 138 7.35 -11.78 -7.29
CA GLN A 138 8.54 -12.00 -8.09
C GLN A 138 9.17 -10.65 -8.40
N GLY A 139 10.43 -10.50 -8.02
CA GLY A 139 11.14 -9.21 -8.11
C GLY A 139 10.57 -8.17 -7.16
N THR A 140 11.25 -7.03 -7.07
CA THR A 140 10.89 -5.98 -6.12
C THR A 140 9.60 -5.28 -6.53
N TRP A 141 8.61 -5.24 -5.64
CA TRP A 141 7.42 -4.42 -5.76
C TRP A 141 7.57 -3.18 -4.88
N MET A 142 6.92 -2.10 -5.31
CA MET A 142 6.85 -0.86 -4.57
C MET A 142 5.40 -0.59 -4.15
N VAL A 143 5.19 -0.26 -2.88
CA VAL A 143 3.89 0.16 -2.37
C VAL A 143 3.96 1.60 -1.86
N ILE A 144 3.11 2.46 -2.41
CA ILE A 144 2.97 3.85 -1.98
C ILE A 144 1.70 3.96 -1.13
N LEU A 145 1.90 4.25 0.15
CA LEU A 145 0.83 4.66 1.07
C LEU A 145 0.78 6.19 1.10
N GLU A 146 -0.14 6.75 0.33
CA GLU A 146 -0.37 8.19 0.30
C GLU A 146 -1.28 8.63 1.45
N ASP A 147 -1.07 9.85 1.93
CA ASP A 147 -1.87 10.48 2.99
C ASP A 147 -1.92 9.71 4.31
N TYR A 148 -0.87 8.96 4.64
CA TYR A 148 -0.71 8.23 5.90
C TYR A 148 -0.97 9.04 7.19
N HIS A 149 -0.86 10.37 7.16
CA HIS A 149 -1.26 11.25 8.26
C HIS A 149 -2.76 11.19 8.65
N GLU A 150 -3.63 10.69 7.77
CA GLU A 150 -5.04 10.43 8.06
C GLU A 150 -5.23 9.24 9.03
N ILE A 151 -4.21 8.40 9.16
CA ILE A 151 -4.20 7.26 10.08
C ILE A 151 -3.87 7.79 11.48
N THR A 152 -4.85 7.69 12.38
CA THR A 152 -4.73 8.17 13.77
C THR A 152 -4.80 7.05 14.80
N ASN A 153 -5.25 5.86 14.39
CA ASN A 153 -5.40 4.70 15.27
C ASN A 153 -4.06 3.97 15.44
N PRO A 154 -3.53 3.85 16.68
CA PRO A 154 -2.27 3.17 16.95
C PRO A 154 -2.24 1.71 16.45
N ALA A 155 -3.38 1.02 16.44
CA ALA A 155 -3.44 -0.36 15.98
C ALA A 155 -3.10 -0.50 14.48
N VAL A 156 -3.35 0.53 13.66
CA VAL A 156 -2.93 0.52 12.25
C VAL A 156 -1.42 0.71 12.14
N HIS A 157 -0.84 1.57 12.97
CA HIS A 157 0.62 1.74 13.02
C HIS A 157 1.33 0.45 13.43
N GLU A 158 0.82 -0.27 14.44
CA GLU A 158 1.34 -1.58 14.83
C GLU A 158 1.28 -2.61 13.68
N LEU A 159 0.24 -2.57 12.85
CA LEU A 159 0.16 -3.43 11.66
C LEU A 159 1.20 -3.05 10.60
N VAL A 160 1.43 -1.76 10.38
CA VAL A 160 2.47 -1.29 9.45
C VAL A 160 3.86 -1.62 9.95
N ASP A 161 4.13 -1.46 11.24
CA ASP A 161 5.41 -1.87 11.84
C ASP A 161 5.62 -3.38 11.66
N HIS A 162 4.61 -4.19 11.97
CA HIS A 162 4.69 -5.64 11.77
C HIS A 162 4.91 -6.02 10.30
N LEU A 163 4.25 -5.32 9.37
CA LEU A 163 4.47 -5.50 7.94
C LEU A 163 5.90 -5.15 7.55
N VAL A 164 6.41 -3.98 7.94
CA VAL A 164 7.77 -3.53 7.59
C VAL A 164 8.84 -4.49 8.12
N GLU A 165 8.64 -5.03 9.33
CA GLU A 165 9.56 -5.98 9.96
C GLU A 165 9.55 -7.38 9.30
N ASN A 166 8.41 -7.82 8.78
CA ASN A 166 8.20 -9.21 8.35
C ASN A 166 7.89 -9.39 6.87
N ALA A 167 7.72 -8.29 6.11
CA ALA A 167 7.43 -8.34 4.69
C ALA A 167 8.55 -9.08 3.92
N PRO A 168 8.21 -9.74 2.80
CA PRO A 168 9.20 -10.33 1.92
C PRO A 168 10.25 -9.28 1.53
N PRO A 169 11.55 -9.64 1.37
CA PRO A 169 12.60 -8.68 1.01
C PRO A 169 12.29 -7.91 -0.28
N ASP A 170 11.44 -8.48 -1.14
CA ASP A 170 10.99 -7.90 -2.39
C ASP A 170 9.87 -6.85 -2.26
N LEU A 171 9.33 -6.55 -1.08
CA LEU A 171 8.26 -5.54 -0.90
C LEU A 171 8.75 -4.23 -0.28
N THR A 172 9.08 -3.22 -1.09
CA THR A 172 9.51 -1.88 -0.62
C THR A 172 8.34 -0.89 -0.50
#